data_AF-A0A832R3P7-F1
#
_entry.id   AF-A0A832R3P7-F1
#
_cell.length_a   1.000
_cell.length_b   1.000
_cell.length_c   1.000
_cell.angle_alpha   90.00
_cell.angle_beta   90.00
_cell.angle_gamma   90.00
#
_symmetry.space_group_name_H-M   'P 1'
#
loop_
_entity.id
_entity.type
_entity.pdbx_description
1 polymer ?
#
loop_
_entity_poly.entity_id
_entity_poly.type
_entity_poly.pdbx_seq_one_letter_code
_entity_poly.pdbx_strand_id
1 'polypeptide(L)'
;MKPSIKMADQIDSNPKLLLMLQHFNIDFRVSDLTVSQLCKEYDISENLFVDIANLYNGFGAKKNHTYTKKDLLQVIDFLKNTHLYYRSDMYPQINSYIHQLQENHPEVELRLIEKFFNEYFTEVKEHLDYEDDIAFPYFIKLLNENSTNEARELYSSKEYSDHHTDIELKL
;
A
#
# COMPACT_ATOMS: atom_id res chain seq x y z
N MET A 1 -7.32 14.90 7.69
CA MET A 1 -8.44 14.99 6.73
C MET A 1 -9.74 15.28 7.45
N LYS A 2 -10.67 16.03 6.83
CA LYS A 2 -12.01 16.32 7.39
C LYS A 2 -13.10 15.77 6.44
N PRO A 3 -14.00 14.88 6.90
CA PRO A 3 -15.02 14.24 6.06
C PRO A 3 -15.98 15.18 5.32
N SER A 4 -16.26 16.36 5.91
CA SER A 4 -17.20 17.34 5.36
C SER A 4 -16.61 18.26 4.29
N ILE A 5 -15.30 18.20 4.06
CA ILE A 5 -14.63 19.02 3.03
C ILE A 5 -14.57 18.24 1.72
N LYS A 6 -14.60 18.96 0.59
CA LYS A 6 -14.45 18.38 -0.75
C LYS A 6 -13.13 17.65 -0.90
N MET A 7 -13.13 16.52 -1.59
CA MET A 7 -11.91 15.77 -1.84
C MET A 7 -10.91 16.58 -2.67
N ALA A 8 -11.39 17.38 -3.63
CA ALA A 8 -10.56 18.31 -4.41
C ALA A 8 -9.76 19.27 -3.52
N ASP A 9 -10.40 19.92 -2.55
CA ASP A 9 -9.71 20.85 -1.62
C ASP A 9 -8.66 20.12 -0.75
N GLN A 10 -8.91 18.85 -0.41
CA GLN A 10 -7.92 18.03 0.32
C GLN A 10 -6.71 17.70 -0.58
N ILE A 11 -6.93 17.37 -1.85
CA ILE A 11 -5.87 17.08 -2.84
C ILE A 11 -5.02 18.32 -3.11
N ASP A 12 -5.65 19.50 -3.25
CA ASP A 12 -4.93 20.76 -3.43
C ASP A 12 -3.97 21.04 -2.26
N SER A 13 -4.35 20.62 -1.05
CA SER A 13 -3.49 20.73 0.14
C SER A 13 -2.39 19.68 0.20
N ASN A 14 -2.63 18.47 -0.31
CA ASN A 14 -1.65 17.39 -0.37
C ASN A 14 -1.88 16.50 -1.62
N PRO A 15 -1.13 16.74 -2.71
CA PRO A 15 -1.29 15.98 -3.95
C PRO A 15 -1.01 14.48 -3.82
N LYS A 16 -0.29 14.03 -2.77
CA LYS A 16 -0.08 12.59 -2.52
C LYS A 16 -1.38 11.82 -2.28
N LEU A 17 -2.46 12.52 -1.94
CA LEU A 17 -3.78 11.91 -1.83
C LEU A 17 -4.32 11.38 -3.16
N LEU A 18 -3.83 11.86 -4.31
CA LEU A 18 -4.15 11.24 -5.61
C LEU A 18 -3.64 9.80 -5.67
N LEU A 19 -2.41 9.55 -5.23
CA LEU A 19 -1.86 8.20 -5.17
C LEU A 19 -2.65 7.31 -4.20
N MET A 20 -3.06 7.87 -3.06
CA MET A 20 -3.94 7.16 -2.13
C MET A 20 -5.27 6.75 -2.78
N LEU A 21 -5.91 7.66 -3.54
CA LEU A 21 -7.15 7.35 -4.26
C LEU A 21 -6.96 6.23 -5.28
N GLN A 22 -5.84 6.25 -6.01
CA GLN A 22 -5.48 5.18 -6.94
C GLN A 22 -5.37 3.82 -6.22
N HIS A 23 -4.74 3.77 -5.04
CA HIS A 23 -4.65 2.54 -4.26
C HIS A 23 -6.01 2.05 -3.72
N PHE A 24 -6.98 2.94 -3.55
CA PHE A 24 -8.37 2.57 -3.27
C PHE A 24 -9.17 2.16 -4.52
N ASN A 25 -8.57 2.17 -5.72
CA ASN A 25 -9.28 2.06 -7.00
C ASN A 25 -10.39 3.11 -7.18
N ILE A 26 -10.18 4.31 -6.62
CA ILE A 26 -11.06 5.46 -6.81
C ILE A 26 -10.59 6.24 -8.03
N ASP A 27 -11.52 6.51 -8.95
CA ASP A 27 -11.25 7.36 -10.10
C ASP A 27 -11.08 8.83 -9.66
N PHE A 28 -10.21 9.58 -10.35
CA PHE A 28 -9.94 10.99 -10.10
C PHE A 28 -11.12 11.93 -10.40
N ARG A 29 -12.27 11.40 -10.85
CA ARG A 29 -13.54 12.13 -10.96
C ARG A 29 -14.17 12.45 -9.59
N VAL A 30 -13.37 13.01 -8.66
CA VAL A 30 -13.78 13.31 -7.28
C VAL A 30 -14.44 14.69 -7.10
N SER A 31 -14.35 15.55 -8.12
CA SER A 31 -15.03 16.85 -8.29
C SER A 31 -15.59 17.50 -6.99
N ASP A 32 -16.89 17.79 -6.94
CA ASP A 32 -17.57 18.48 -5.84
C ASP A 32 -17.91 17.58 -4.64
N LEU A 33 -17.50 16.30 -4.65
CA LEU A 33 -17.85 15.36 -3.58
C LEU A 33 -17.05 15.65 -2.32
N THR A 34 -17.75 15.69 -1.19
CA THR A 34 -17.09 15.63 0.12
C THR A 34 -16.48 14.25 0.32
N VAL A 35 -15.47 14.16 1.19
CA VAL A 35 -14.87 12.86 1.56
C VAL A 35 -15.95 11.88 2.04
N SER A 36 -16.92 12.32 2.84
CA SER A 36 -18.03 11.48 3.31
C SER A 36 -18.91 10.95 2.16
N GLN A 37 -19.21 11.80 1.16
CA GLN A 37 -19.98 11.39 -0.02
C GLN A 37 -19.19 10.39 -0.88
N LEU A 38 -17.89 10.62 -1.05
CA LEU A 38 -17.00 9.74 -1.79
C LEU A 38 -16.89 8.36 -1.11
N CYS A 39 -16.68 8.32 0.20
CA CYS A 39 -16.67 7.08 0.98
C CYS A 39 -17.97 6.29 0.79
N LYS A 40 -19.13 6.97 0.79
CA LYS A 40 -20.43 6.32 0.56
C LYS A 40 -20.56 5.76 -0.86
N GLU A 41 -20.09 6.49 -1.87
CA GLU A 41 -20.17 6.07 -3.28
C GLU A 41 -19.34 4.82 -3.55
N TYR A 42 -18.13 4.76 -3.00
CA TYR A 42 -17.21 3.63 -3.17
C TYR A 42 -17.38 2.55 -2.09
N ASP A 43 -18.38 2.69 -1.23
CA ASP A 43 -18.69 1.75 -0.15
C ASP A 43 -17.49 1.51 0.79
N ILE A 44 -16.73 2.57 1.11
CA ILE A 44 -15.58 2.58 2.02
C ILE A 44 -15.98 3.19 3.35
N SER A 45 -15.49 2.62 4.44
CA SER A 45 -15.66 3.22 5.77
C SER A 45 -14.97 4.58 5.85
N GLU A 46 -15.73 5.60 6.29
CA GLU A 46 -15.19 6.95 6.48
C GLU A 46 -14.02 6.97 7.47
N ASN A 47 -14.09 6.15 8.53
CA ASN A 47 -13.00 6.03 9.51
C ASN A 47 -11.73 5.47 8.86
N LEU A 48 -11.86 4.37 8.09
CA LEU A 48 -10.73 3.75 7.40
C LEU A 48 -10.09 4.74 6.41
N PHE A 49 -10.91 5.38 5.58
CA PHE A 49 -10.43 6.34 4.58
C PHE A 49 -9.69 7.51 5.21
N VAL A 50 -10.27 8.10 6.27
CA VAL A 50 -9.66 9.22 6.99
C VAL A 50 -8.36 8.82 7.67
N ASP A 51 -8.30 7.63 8.28
CA ASP A 51 -7.09 7.17 8.96
C ASP A 51 -5.96 6.90 7.96
N ILE A 52 -6.24 6.25 6.82
CA ILE A 52 -5.26 6.08 5.74
C ILE A 52 -4.83 7.46 5.19
N ALA A 53 -5.77 8.36 4.91
CA ALA A 53 -5.44 9.70 4.43
C ALA A 53 -4.59 10.50 5.43
N ASN A 54 -4.78 10.28 6.73
CA ASN A 54 -3.97 10.92 7.75
C ASN A 54 -2.52 10.40 7.72
N LEU A 55 -2.28 9.13 7.41
CA LEU A 55 -0.92 8.59 7.19
C LEU A 55 -0.23 9.31 6.02
N TYR A 56 -0.93 9.52 4.90
CA TYR A 56 -0.40 10.27 3.75
C TYR A 56 -0.11 11.76 4.07
N ASN A 57 -0.81 12.31 5.06
CA ASN A 57 -0.57 13.65 5.59
C ASN A 57 0.53 13.69 6.67
N GLY A 58 1.20 12.56 6.96
CA GLY A 58 2.26 12.47 7.95
C GLY A 58 1.78 12.41 9.41
N PHE A 59 0.49 12.19 9.64
CA PHE A 59 -0.04 11.97 10.99
C PHE A 59 0.04 10.48 11.35
N GLY A 60 0.31 10.19 12.62
CA GLY A 60 0.28 8.81 13.13
C GLY A 60 -1.14 8.25 13.21
N ALA A 61 -1.25 6.92 13.22
CA ALA A 61 -2.52 6.21 13.36
C ALA A 61 -3.19 6.56 14.70
N LYS A 62 -4.44 7.00 14.66
CA LYS A 62 -5.25 7.25 15.86
C LYS A 62 -6.05 5.99 16.19
N LYS A 63 -5.84 5.42 17.38
CA LYS A 63 -6.55 4.20 17.82
C LYS A 63 -7.92 4.53 18.44
N ASN A 64 -8.79 5.17 17.67
CA ASN A 64 -10.05 5.68 18.20
C ASN A 64 -11.27 4.87 17.75
N HIS A 65 -11.10 3.90 16.86
CA HIS A 65 -12.19 3.15 16.24
C HIS A 65 -11.82 1.68 16.05
N THR A 66 -12.81 0.79 16.16
CA THR A 66 -12.69 -0.63 15.80
C THR A 66 -13.00 -0.80 14.32
N TYR A 67 -12.16 -1.56 13.61
CA TYR A 67 -12.38 -1.87 12.19
C TYR A 67 -13.26 -3.10 12.02
N THR A 68 -14.14 -3.04 11.04
CA THR A 68 -14.98 -4.17 10.64
C THR A 68 -14.18 -5.16 9.81
N LYS A 69 -14.69 -6.39 9.66
CA LYS A 69 -14.14 -7.36 8.71
C LYS A 69 -14.00 -6.78 7.30
N LYS A 70 -14.99 -6.01 6.85
CA LYS A 70 -14.99 -5.38 5.53
C LYS A 70 -13.85 -4.37 5.40
N ASP A 71 -13.62 -3.56 6.43
CA ASP A 71 -12.50 -2.62 6.46
C ASP A 71 -11.16 -3.34 6.30
N LEU A 72 -10.98 -4.48 6.98
CA LEU A 72 -9.77 -5.28 6.88
C LEU A 72 -9.56 -5.88 5.48
N LEU A 73 -10.63 -6.32 4.81
CA LEU A 73 -10.55 -6.77 3.42
C LEU A 73 -10.18 -5.61 2.49
N GLN A 74 -10.74 -4.42 2.70
CA GLN A 74 -10.38 -3.21 1.94
C GLN A 74 -8.92 -2.78 2.16
N VAL A 75 -8.36 -2.98 3.35
CA VAL A 75 -6.93 -2.76 3.60
C VAL A 75 -6.08 -3.73 2.78
N ILE A 76 -6.44 -5.02 2.74
CA ILE A 76 -5.72 -6.01 1.92
C ILE A 76 -5.76 -5.63 0.44
N ASP A 77 -6.93 -5.23 -0.08
CA ASP A 77 -7.05 -4.78 -1.46
C ASP A 77 -6.22 -3.51 -1.74
N PHE A 78 -6.22 -2.56 -0.79
CA PHE A 78 -5.40 -1.35 -0.87
C PHE A 78 -3.90 -1.66 -0.94
N LEU A 79 -3.43 -2.61 -0.13
CA LEU A 79 -2.03 -3.05 -0.15
C LEU A 79 -1.68 -3.73 -1.48
N LYS A 80 -2.53 -4.63 -1.98
CA LYS A 80 -2.34 -5.25 -3.31
C LYS A 80 -2.25 -4.22 -4.44
N ASN A 81 -3.11 -3.19 -4.43
CA ASN A 81 -3.02 -2.12 -5.41
C ASN A 81 -1.73 -1.29 -5.27
N THR A 82 -1.25 -1.12 -4.04
CA THR A 82 0.06 -0.51 -3.77
C THR A 82 1.19 -1.37 -4.37
N HIS A 83 1.11 -2.70 -4.24
CA HIS A 83 2.09 -3.62 -4.84
C HIS A 83 2.12 -3.48 -6.36
N LEU A 84 0.95 -3.40 -6.99
CA LEU A 84 0.82 -3.20 -8.44
C LEU A 84 1.45 -1.88 -8.90
N TYR A 85 1.21 -0.78 -8.19
CA TYR A 85 1.82 0.53 -8.46
C TYR A 85 3.34 0.46 -8.41
N TYR A 86 3.89 -0.14 -7.35
CA TYR A 86 5.34 -0.28 -7.26
C TYR A 86 5.91 -1.14 -8.40
N ARG A 87 5.33 -2.32 -8.63
CA ARG A 87 5.73 -3.28 -9.68
C ARG A 87 5.70 -2.69 -11.08
N SER A 88 4.64 -1.95 -11.40
CA SER A 88 4.32 -1.56 -12.78
C SER A 88 4.80 -0.15 -13.13
N ASP A 89 4.87 0.74 -12.13
CA ASP A 89 5.16 2.16 -12.36
C ASP A 89 6.50 2.56 -11.74
N MET A 90 6.66 2.38 -10.42
CA MET A 90 7.81 2.94 -9.71
C MET A 90 9.13 2.27 -10.06
N TYR A 91 9.20 0.94 -10.09
CA TYR A 91 10.47 0.27 -10.37
C TYR A 91 10.95 0.52 -11.80
N PRO A 92 10.10 0.39 -12.84
CA PRO A 92 10.50 0.74 -14.20
C PRO A 92 10.96 2.19 -14.31
N GLN A 93 10.30 3.12 -13.61
CA GLN A 93 10.66 4.54 -13.63
C GLN A 93 12.02 4.79 -12.98
N ILE A 94 12.28 4.27 -11.78
CA ILE A 94 13.57 4.44 -11.09
C ILE A 94 14.69 3.79 -11.91
N ASN A 95 14.47 2.57 -12.42
CA ASN A 95 15.45 1.89 -13.27
C ASN A 95 15.77 2.72 -14.53
N SER A 96 14.77 3.32 -15.15
CA SER A 96 14.96 4.23 -16.29
C SER A 96 15.81 5.46 -15.92
N TYR A 97 15.58 6.06 -14.75
CA TYR A 97 16.39 7.18 -14.30
C TYR A 97 17.85 6.80 -14.04
N ILE A 98 18.10 5.63 -13.45
CA ILE A 98 19.47 5.13 -13.25
C ILE A 98 20.19 4.97 -14.59
N HIS A 99 19.54 4.36 -15.59
CA HIS A 99 20.11 4.24 -16.94
C HIS A 99 20.36 5.60 -17.60
N GLN A 100 19.43 6.55 -17.52
CA GLN A 100 19.61 7.90 -18.05
C GLN A 100 20.77 8.64 -17.39
N LEU A 101 21.01 8.44 -16.09
CA LEU A 101 22.17 9.00 -15.41
C LEU A 101 23.48 8.39 -15.92
N GLN A 102 23.52 7.07 -16.12
CA GLN A 102 24.70 6.38 -16.66
C GLN A 102 25.07 6.82 -18.08
N GLU A 103 24.07 7.08 -18.93
CA GLU A 103 24.30 7.59 -20.29
C GLU A 103 25.02 8.95 -20.29
N ASN A 104 24.72 9.80 -19.29
CA ASN A 104 25.32 11.12 -19.16
C ASN A 104 26.63 11.11 -18.35
N HIS A 105 26.86 10.10 -17.50
CA HIS A 105 28.00 10.00 -16.59
C HIS A 105 28.45 8.53 -16.41
N PRO A 106 29.31 7.97 -17.29
CA PRO A 106 29.64 6.53 -17.30
C PRO A 106 30.64 6.10 -16.19
N GLU A 107 30.46 6.62 -14.98
CA GLU A 107 31.26 6.38 -13.81
C GLU A 107 31.00 4.97 -13.23
N VAL A 108 31.97 4.40 -12.52
CA VAL A 108 31.85 3.04 -11.94
C VAL A 108 30.79 3.03 -10.84
N GLU A 109 30.66 4.14 -10.13
CA GLU A 109 29.74 4.40 -9.04
C GLU A 109 28.28 4.25 -9.48
N LEU A 110 27.91 4.72 -10.67
CA LEU A 110 26.54 4.57 -11.18
C LEU A 110 26.18 3.14 -11.55
N ARG A 111 27.16 2.31 -11.92
CA ARG A 111 26.95 0.86 -12.13
C ARG A 111 26.74 0.13 -10.80
N LEU A 112 27.37 0.60 -9.72
CA LEU A 112 27.12 0.07 -8.38
C LEU A 112 25.71 0.41 -7.89
N ILE A 113 25.21 1.62 -8.17
CA ILE A 113 23.84 2.02 -7.82
C ILE A 113 22.82 1.15 -8.55
N GLU A 114 22.98 0.92 -9.85
CA GLU A 114 22.10 0.03 -10.62
C GLU A 114 22.07 -1.38 -10.04
N LYS A 115 23.25 -1.96 -9.76
CA LYS A 115 23.34 -3.28 -9.18
C LYS A 115 22.64 -3.35 -7.81
N PHE A 116 22.91 -2.39 -6.93
CA PHE A 116 22.28 -2.31 -5.62
C PHE A 116 20.76 -2.20 -5.74
N PHE A 117 20.27 -1.33 -6.63
CA PHE A 117 18.84 -1.13 -6.84
C PHE A 117 18.16 -2.42 -7.34
N ASN A 118 18.78 -3.13 -8.29
CA ASN A 118 18.24 -4.38 -8.84
C ASN A 118 18.22 -5.50 -7.80
N GLU A 119 19.27 -5.61 -6.97
CA GLU A 119 19.31 -6.58 -5.86
C GLU A 119 18.24 -6.28 -4.82
N TYR A 120 18.16 -5.03 -4.35
CA TYR A 120 17.11 -4.58 -3.43
C TYR A 120 15.71 -4.83 -3.98
N PHE A 121 15.47 -4.45 -5.24
CA PHE A 121 14.15 -4.62 -5.85
C PHE A 121 13.77 -6.10 -6.01
N THR A 122 14.72 -6.97 -6.32
CA THR A 122 14.47 -8.42 -6.39
C THR A 122 13.90 -8.93 -5.07
N GLU A 123 14.51 -8.54 -3.95
CA GLU A 123 14.05 -8.95 -2.62
C GLU A 123 12.69 -8.34 -2.25
N VAL A 124 12.47 -7.05 -2.57
CA VAL A 124 11.15 -6.44 -2.37
C VAL A 124 10.11 -7.18 -3.19
N LYS A 125 10.39 -7.55 -4.43
CA LYS A 125 9.44 -8.32 -5.24
C LYS A 125 9.10 -9.67 -4.61
N GLU A 126 10.11 -10.42 -4.15
CA GLU A 126 9.91 -11.69 -3.46
C GLU A 126 9.02 -11.54 -2.22
N HIS A 127 9.15 -10.43 -1.51
CA HIS A 127 8.29 -10.11 -0.38
C HIS A 127 6.85 -9.82 -0.76
N LEU A 128 6.64 -8.94 -1.74
CA LEU A 128 5.29 -8.63 -2.22
C LEU A 128 4.62 -9.89 -2.78
N ASP A 129 5.38 -10.77 -3.44
CA ASP A 129 4.90 -12.06 -3.94
C ASP A 129 4.48 -12.98 -2.77
N TYR A 130 5.29 -13.06 -1.70
CA TYR A 130 4.94 -13.78 -0.47
C TYR A 130 3.68 -13.23 0.20
N GLU A 131 3.53 -11.91 0.30
CA GLU A 131 2.32 -11.31 0.87
C GLU A 131 1.09 -11.63 0.03
N ASP A 132 1.19 -11.46 -1.30
CA ASP A 132 0.08 -11.67 -2.23
C ASP A 132 -0.38 -13.14 -2.30
N ASP A 133 0.57 -14.08 -2.30
CA ASP A 133 0.32 -15.50 -2.55
C ASP A 133 0.12 -16.33 -1.26
N ILE A 134 0.65 -15.87 -0.12
CA ILE A 134 0.63 -16.62 1.15
C ILE A 134 -0.06 -15.84 2.27
N ALA A 135 0.44 -14.65 2.61
CA ALA A 135 -0.02 -13.93 3.79
C ALA A 135 -1.46 -13.41 3.66
N PHE A 136 -1.78 -12.70 2.58
CA PHE A 136 -3.11 -12.15 2.35
C PHE A 136 -4.18 -13.25 2.21
N PRO A 137 -3.96 -14.36 1.47
CA PRO A 137 -4.89 -15.49 1.48
C PRO A 137 -5.16 -16.06 2.87
N TYR A 138 -4.12 -16.19 3.71
CA TYR A 138 -4.28 -16.61 5.11
C TYR A 138 -5.17 -15.64 5.91
N PHE A 139 -4.91 -14.34 5.84
CA PHE A 139 -5.73 -13.34 6.56
C PHE A 139 -7.18 -13.31 6.06
N ILE A 140 -7.40 -13.43 4.75
CA ILE A 140 -8.75 -13.52 4.17
C ILE A 140 -9.48 -14.77 4.69
N LYS A 141 -8.80 -15.91 4.78
CA LYS A 141 -9.36 -17.15 5.34
C LYS A 141 -9.77 -16.95 6.79
N LEU A 142 -8.89 -16.40 7.64
CA LEU A 142 -9.20 -16.09 9.03
C LEU A 142 -10.41 -15.16 9.20
N LEU A 143 -10.57 -14.19 8.30
CA LEU A 143 -11.73 -13.30 8.31
C LEU A 143 -13.02 -14.03 7.90
N ASN A 144 -12.93 -15.04 7.03
CA ASN A 144 -14.08 -15.76 6.48
C ASN A 144 -14.55 -16.95 7.31
N GLU A 145 -13.68 -17.57 8.09
CA GLU A 145 -14.01 -18.73 8.90
C GLU A 145 -14.48 -18.31 10.29
N ASN A 146 -15.67 -18.76 10.69
CA ASN A 146 -16.13 -18.69 12.08
C ASN A 146 -15.39 -19.75 12.91
N SER A 147 -14.07 -19.61 13.07
CA SER A 147 -13.23 -20.30 14.08
C SER A 147 -13.71 -21.71 14.50
N THR A 148 -14.00 -22.60 13.56
CA THR A 148 -14.28 -24.01 13.85
C THR A 148 -13.21 -24.82 13.15
N ASN A 149 -12.16 -25.09 13.93
CA ASN A 149 -11.13 -26.12 13.76
C ASN A 149 -11.38 -27.07 12.60
N GLU A 150 -10.50 -27.14 11.59
CA GLU A 150 -9.94 -28.39 11.03
C GLU A 150 -8.57 -28.09 10.37
N ALA A 151 -7.53 -28.81 10.80
CA ALA A 151 -6.10 -28.69 10.45
C ALA A 151 -5.33 -27.50 11.10
N ARG A 152 -4.23 -27.82 11.81
CA ARG A 152 -3.20 -26.83 12.18
C ARG A 152 -2.68 -26.22 10.89
N GLU A 153 -2.99 -24.96 10.63
CA GLU A 153 -2.30 -24.23 9.57
C GLU A 153 -0.81 -24.14 9.94
N LEU A 154 0.05 -24.46 8.97
CA LEU A 154 1.49 -24.35 9.13
C LEU A 154 1.95 -22.89 9.21
N TYR A 155 1.10 -21.96 8.79
CA TYR A 155 1.34 -20.53 8.72
C TYR A 155 0.67 -19.77 9.86
N SER A 156 1.25 -18.64 10.27
CA SER A 156 0.69 -17.78 11.31
C SER A 156 1.05 -16.30 11.13
N SER A 157 0.29 -15.41 11.77
CA SER A 157 0.65 -13.98 11.82
C SER A 157 2.01 -13.71 12.49
N LYS A 158 2.51 -14.63 13.33
CA LYS A 158 3.87 -14.57 13.86
C LYS A 158 4.90 -14.83 12.77
N GLU A 159 4.68 -15.85 11.94
CA GLU A 159 5.57 -16.17 10.82
C GLU A 159 5.63 -15.02 9.81
N TYR A 160 4.50 -14.36 9.55
CA TYR A 160 4.45 -13.11 8.80
C TYR A 160 5.33 -12.02 9.44
N SER A 161 5.15 -11.75 10.74
CA SER A 161 5.91 -10.72 11.47
C SER A 161 7.42 -10.95 11.45
N ASP A 162 7.86 -12.21 11.55
CA ASP A 162 9.28 -12.57 11.54
C ASP A 162 9.89 -12.27 10.14
N HIS A 163 9.18 -12.60 9.05
CA HIS A 163 9.62 -12.28 7.68
C HIS A 163 9.66 -10.77 7.36
N HIS A 164 8.77 -9.95 7.97
CA HIS A 164 8.74 -8.50 7.71
C HIS A 164 9.95 -7.73 8.24
N THR A 165 10.58 -8.22 9.30
CA THR A 165 11.71 -7.54 9.95
C THR A 165 12.93 -7.48 9.03
N ASP A 166 13.08 -8.43 8.11
CA ASP A 166 14.26 -8.58 7.27
C ASP A 166 14.40 -7.50 6.18
N ILE A 167 13.30 -6.89 5.74
CA ILE A 167 13.30 -5.89 4.65
C ILE A 167 13.46 -4.48 5.18
N GLU A 168 12.84 -4.16 6.32
CA GLU A 168 13.02 -2.86 6.96
C GLU A 168 14.49 -2.59 7.36
N LEU A 169 15.24 -3.65 7.69
CA LEU A 169 16.66 -3.57 8.05
C LEU A 169 17.60 -3.27 6.86
N LYS A 170 17.11 -3.33 5.62
CA LYS A 170 17.91 -3.09 4.40
C LYS A 170 17.76 -1.66 3.84
N LEU A 171 16.93 -0.83 4.46
CA LEU A 171 16.81 0.61 4.21
C LEU A 171 17.74 1.43 5.11
#